data_AF-A0A699WZX4-F1
#
_entry.id   AF-A0A699WZX4-F1
#
_cell.length_a   1.000
_cell.length_b   1.000
_cell.length_c   1.000
_cell.angle_alpha   90.00
_cell.angle_beta   90.00
_cell.angle_gamma   90.00
#
_symmetry.space_group_name_H-M   'P 1'
#
loop_
_entity.id
_entity.type
_entity.pdbx_description
1 polymer ?
#
loop_
_entity_poly.entity_id
_entity_poly.type
_entity_poly.pdbx_seq_one_letter_code
_entity_poly.pdbx_strand_id
1 'polypeptide(L)'
;IVLANNCKDRTAAVVRQLACEYPGLAVHVAELQLPGTLAHVGQARRLLMDAAAQRLEATAGPSGLILSTDADTQVATDWLAACRAEVASGAAAVGGRILTRPSEPEPEEEVAAELESEHLV
;
A
#
# COMPACT_ATOMS: atom_id res chain seq x y z
N ILE A 1 1.99 2.77 10.16
CA ILE A 1 1.76 4.13 9.62
C ILE A 1 1.15 3.97 8.25
N VAL A 2 0.18 4.81 7.87
CA VAL A 2 -0.37 4.85 6.51
C VAL A 2 -0.18 6.26 5.96
N LEU A 3 0.39 6.36 4.77
CA LEU A 3 0.70 7.62 4.09
C LEU A 3 -0.13 7.76 2.81
N ALA A 4 -1.09 8.67 2.82
CA ALA A 4 -1.89 9.00 1.65
C ALA A 4 -1.22 10.14 0.85
N ASN A 5 -0.60 9.78 -0.28
CA ASN A 5 0.09 10.70 -1.18
C ASN A 5 -0.86 11.19 -2.27
N ASN A 6 -1.23 12.47 -2.23
CA ASN A 6 -2.08 13.12 -3.25
C ASN A 6 -3.44 12.43 -3.47
N CYS A 7 -3.94 11.66 -2.50
CA CYS A 7 -5.27 11.07 -2.56
C CYS A 7 -6.33 12.17 -2.56
N LYS A 8 -7.28 12.11 -3.50
CA LYS A 8 -8.43 13.02 -3.60
C LYS A 8 -9.75 12.37 -3.18
N ASP A 9 -9.68 11.09 -2.88
CA ASP A 9 -10.81 10.27 -2.49
C ASP A 9 -10.87 10.14 -0.95
N ARG A 10 -11.62 9.14 -0.48
CA ARG A 10 -11.84 8.92 0.95
C ARG A 10 -10.75 8.08 1.62
N THR A 11 -9.63 7.79 0.95
CA THR A 11 -8.57 6.89 1.46
C THR A 11 -8.19 7.23 2.91
N ALA A 12 -7.78 8.47 3.18
CA ALA A 12 -7.35 8.84 4.52
C ALA A 12 -8.50 8.87 5.54
N ALA A 13 -9.72 9.19 5.12
CA ALA A 13 -10.90 9.16 5.98
C ALA A 13 -11.24 7.73 6.43
N VAL A 14 -11.19 6.76 5.51
CA VAL A 14 -11.41 5.34 5.81
C VAL A 14 -10.36 4.82 6.78
N VAL A 15 -9.08 5.15 6.57
CA VAL A 15 -8.01 4.70 7.48
C VAL A 15 -8.19 5.28 8.89
N ARG A 16 -8.62 6.54 9.01
CA ARG A 16 -8.91 7.15 10.32
C ARG A 16 -10.10 6.49 11.00
N GLN A 17 -11.15 6.15 10.25
CA GLN A 17 -12.29 5.42 10.81
C GLN A 17 -11.84 4.06 11.37
N LEU A 18 -11.06 3.29 10.59
CA LEU A 18 -10.50 2.02 11.05
C LEU A 18 -9.58 2.20 12.27
N ALA A 19 -8.81 3.30 12.33
CA ALA A 19 -8.00 3.60 13.51
C ALA A 19 -8.85 3.78 14.79
N CYS A 20 -10.05 4.36 14.65
CA CYS A 20 -11.02 4.48 15.76
C CYS A 20 -11.67 3.15 16.13
N GLU A 21 -11.97 2.31 15.14
CA GLU A 21 -12.55 0.97 15.35
C GLU A 21 -11.55 0.00 16.00
N TYR A 22 -10.26 0.16 15.72
CA TYR A 22 -9.17 -0.70 16.20
C TYR A 22 -8.11 0.10 16.97
N PRO A 23 -8.42 0.64 18.17
CA PRO A 23 -7.50 1.51 18.92
C PRO A 23 -6.20 0.80 19.31
N GLY A 24 -6.22 -0.53 19.46
CA GLY A 24 -5.03 -1.33 19.76
C GLY A 24 -3.96 -1.34 18.65
N LEU A 25 -4.31 -0.99 17.42
CA LEU A 25 -3.35 -0.90 16.32
C LEU A 25 -2.52 0.41 16.34
N ALA A 26 -2.95 1.41 17.10
CA ALA A 26 -2.29 2.72 17.19
C ALA A 26 -1.93 3.31 15.80
N VAL A 27 -2.86 3.25 14.85
CA VAL A 27 -2.63 3.64 13.46
C VAL A 27 -2.33 5.14 13.36
N HIS A 28 -1.15 5.48 12.84
CA HIS A 28 -0.80 6.85 12.49
C HIS A 28 -1.11 7.08 11.00
N VAL A 29 -2.01 8.03 10.73
CA VAL A 29 -2.43 8.42 9.38
C VAL A 29 -1.78 9.75 9.03
N ALA A 30 -1.04 9.78 7.92
CA ALA A 30 -0.44 10.98 7.39
C ALA A 30 -0.95 11.23 5.96
N GLU A 31 -1.26 12.48 5.66
CA GLU A 31 -1.66 12.93 4.33
C GLU A 31 -0.64 13.95 3.84
N LEU A 32 -0.36 13.91 2.55
CA LEU A 32 0.56 14.86 1.93
C LEU A 32 0.12 15.20 0.52
N GLN A 33 0.43 16.44 0.15
CA GLN A 33 0.26 16.97 -1.18
C GLN A 33 1.63 17.35 -1.73
N LEU A 34 2.18 16.49 -2.59
CA LEU A 34 3.44 16.74 -3.28
C LEU A 34 3.19 17.44 -4.61
N PRO A 35 4.12 18.32 -5.03
CA PRO A 35 4.18 18.82 -6.41
C PRO A 35 4.24 17.66 -7.41
N GLY A 36 3.68 17.84 -8.61
CA GLY A 36 3.54 16.76 -9.60
C GLY A 36 4.84 16.01 -9.94
N THR A 37 5.99 16.72 -9.95
CA THR A 37 7.31 16.12 -10.20
C THR A 37 7.80 15.20 -9.09
N LEU A 38 7.26 15.34 -7.87
CA LEU A 38 7.61 14.55 -6.68
C LEU A 38 6.47 13.62 -6.25
N ALA A 39 5.29 13.74 -6.86
CA ALA A 39 4.08 12.99 -6.52
C ALA A 39 4.09 11.54 -7.03
N HIS A 40 5.21 10.84 -6.87
CA HIS A 40 5.39 9.45 -7.28
C HIS A 40 5.62 8.54 -6.06
N VAL A 41 5.38 7.24 -6.25
CA VAL A 41 5.45 6.23 -5.18
C VAL A 41 6.81 6.19 -4.48
N GLY A 42 7.92 6.38 -5.22
CA GLY A 42 9.26 6.39 -4.63
C GLY A 42 9.47 7.49 -3.58
N GLN A 43 8.98 8.71 -3.83
CA GLN A 43 9.09 9.81 -2.87
C GLN A 43 8.19 9.58 -1.66
N ALA A 44 6.97 9.09 -1.88
CA ALA A 44 6.06 8.72 -0.80
C ALA A 44 6.66 7.63 0.10
N ARG A 45 7.22 6.57 -0.48
CA ARG A 45 7.91 5.49 0.26
C ARG A 45 9.08 6.02 1.09
N ARG A 46 9.89 6.94 0.54
CA ARG A 46 10.99 7.58 1.29
C ARG A 46 10.46 8.33 2.51
N LEU A 47 9.48 9.21 2.32
CA LEU A 47 8.89 9.99 3.40
C LEU A 47 8.19 9.10 4.46
N LEU A 48 7.55 8.02 4.02
CA LEU A 48 6.97 7.04 4.94
C LEU A 48 8.03 6.35 5.78
N MET A 49 9.15 5.93 5.17
CA MET A 49 10.25 5.30 5.89
C MET A 49 10.93 6.25 6.86
N ASP A 50 11.13 7.53 6.48
CA ASP A 50 11.66 8.56 7.38
C ASP A 50 10.73 8.74 8.61
N ALA A 51 9.42 8.85 8.39
CA ALA A 51 8.44 8.94 9.47
C ALA A 51 8.37 7.68 10.34
N ALA A 52 8.53 6.50 9.73
CA ALA A 52 8.55 5.22 10.43
C ALA A 52 9.80 5.09 11.32
N ALA A 53 10.98 5.48 10.81
CA ALA A 53 12.24 5.48 11.56
C ALA A 53 12.16 6.41 12.77
N GLN A 54 11.71 7.65 12.57
CA GLN A 54 11.54 8.61 13.67
C GLN A 54 10.59 8.08 14.76
N ARG A 55 9.47 7.47 14.34
CA ARG A 55 8.51 6.88 15.29
C ARG A 55 9.08 5.65 15.99
N LEU A 56 9.82 4.81 15.29
CA LEU A 56 10.45 3.62 15.84
C LEU A 56 11.35 4.02 17.01
N GLU A 57 12.24 4.97 16.80
CA GLU A 57 13.15 5.51 17.82
C GLU A 57 12.39 6.05 19.04
N ALA A 58 11.27 6.76 18.81
CA ALA A 58 10.47 7.35 19.88
C ALA A 58 9.55 6.35 20.63
N THR A 59 9.34 5.14 20.12
CA THR A 59 8.32 4.20 20.66
C THR A 59 8.89 2.83 21.01
N ALA A 60 9.34 2.07 20.00
CA ALA A 60 9.86 0.71 20.18
C ALA A 60 11.37 0.68 20.46
N GLY A 61 12.08 1.76 20.12
CA GLY A 61 13.51 1.88 20.29
C GLY A 61 14.30 0.95 19.35
N PRO A 62 15.56 0.64 19.69
CA PRO A 62 16.51 -0.02 18.79
C PRO A 62 16.19 -1.50 18.49
N SER A 63 15.29 -2.14 19.24
CA SER A 63 14.85 -3.52 19.00
C SER A 63 13.56 -3.62 18.18
N GLY A 64 12.94 -2.47 17.84
CA GLY A 64 11.75 -2.45 17.02
C GLY A 64 12.04 -2.78 15.56
N LEU A 65 11.01 -3.23 14.84
CA LEU A 65 11.10 -3.57 13.41
C LEU A 65 10.19 -2.64 12.60
N ILE A 66 10.66 -2.21 11.44
CA ILE A 66 9.82 -1.59 10.41
C ILE A 66 9.52 -2.65 9.37
N LEU A 67 8.23 -2.91 9.15
CA LEU A 67 7.75 -3.75 8.07
C LEU A 67 6.86 -2.90 7.16
N SER A 68 7.03 -3.04 5.85
CA SER A 68 6.25 -2.28 4.87
C SER A 68 5.69 -3.16 3.77
N THR A 69 4.54 -2.78 3.26
CA THR A 69 3.86 -3.40 2.13
C THR A 69 3.13 -2.32 1.34
N ASP A 70 2.84 -2.56 0.07
CA ASP A 70 2.07 -1.63 -0.76
C ASP A 70 0.57 -1.68 -0.40
N ALA A 71 -0.15 -0.60 -0.63
CA ALA A 71 -1.56 -0.46 -0.20
C ALA A 71 -2.51 -1.46 -0.90
N ASP A 72 -2.12 -1.95 -2.08
CA ASP A 72 -2.87 -2.88 -2.93
C ASP A 72 -2.37 -4.33 -2.79
N THR A 73 -1.52 -4.61 -1.80
CA THR A 73 -0.98 -5.95 -1.54
C THR A 73 -1.60 -6.59 -0.31
N GLN A 74 -1.64 -7.92 -0.31
CA GLN A 74 -2.01 -8.72 0.86
C GLN A 74 -0.79 -9.53 1.29
N VAL A 75 -0.43 -9.40 2.57
CA VAL A 75 0.67 -10.16 3.17
C VAL A 75 0.18 -11.54 3.60
N ALA A 76 1.09 -12.51 3.67
CA ALA A 76 0.78 -13.82 4.23
C ALA A 76 0.37 -13.70 5.71
N THR A 77 -0.49 -14.62 6.18
CA THR A 77 -1.00 -14.60 7.57
C THR A 77 0.11 -14.69 8.62
N ASP A 78 1.23 -15.32 8.27
CA ASP A 78 2.41 -15.50 9.12
C ASP A 78 3.50 -14.43 8.90
N TRP A 79 3.26 -13.42 8.05
CA TRP A 79 4.27 -12.45 7.60
C TRP A 79 5.04 -11.79 8.75
N LEU A 80 4.35 -11.35 9.80
CA LEU A 80 4.97 -10.75 10.98
C LEU A 80 5.88 -11.73 11.74
N ALA A 81 5.46 -12.99 11.85
CA ALA A 81 6.22 -14.03 12.53
C ALA A 81 7.46 -14.44 11.71
N ALA A 82 7.28 -14.61 10.40
CA ALA A 82 8.35 -14.93 9.48
C ALA A 82 9.43 -13.84 9.45
N CYS A 83 9.05 -12.57 9.25
CA CYS A 83 10.02 -11.46 9.25
C CYS A 83 10.77 -11.35 10.58
N ARG A 84 10.08 -11.53 11.73
CA ARG A 84 10.71 -11.50 13.04
C ARG A 84 11.70 -12.65 13.23
N ALA A 85 11.40 -13.85 12.73
CA ALA A 85 12.29 -15.00 12.82
C ALA A 85 13.60 -14.77 12.04
N GLU A 86 13.51 -14.20 10.83
CA GLU A 86 14.69 -13.86 10.02
C GLU A 86 15.55 -12.78 10.68
N VAL A 87 14.94 -11.75 11.27
CA VAL A 87 15.73 -10.73 12.00
C VAL A 87 16.37 -11.34 13.25
N ALA A 88 15.65 -12.21 13.97
CA ALA A 88 16.19 -12.91 15.14
C ALA A 88 17.33 -13.88 14.79
N SER A 89 17.40 -14.36 13.54
CA SER A 89 18.52 -15.17 13.04
C SER A 89 19.74 -14.33 12.62
N GLY A 90 19.64 -12.99 12.69
CA GLY A 90 20.73 -12.06 12.43
C GLY A 90 20.60 -11.26 11.13
N ALA A 91 19.47 -11.37 10.40
CA ALA A 91 19.26 -10.58 9.21
C ALA A 91 19.09 -9.08 9.53
N ALA A 92 19.88 -8.22 8.87
CA ALA A 92 19.73 -6.77 8.96
C ALA A 92 18.53 -6.23 8.16
N ALA A 93 18.10 -6.98 7.14
CA ALA A 93 16.94 -6.68 6.32
C ALA A 93 16.33 -7.98 5.77
N VAL A 94 15.01 -8.00 5.56
CA VAL A 94 14.28 -9.16 5.06
C VAL A 94 13.56 -8.78 3.76
N GLY A 95 13.92 -9.45 2.67
CA GLY A 95 13.20 -9.35 1.40
C GLY A 95 12.09 -10.39 1.32
N GLY A 96 10.88 -9.96 0.97
CA GLY A 96 9.75 -10.87 0.73
C GLY A 96 9.73 -11.42 -0.70
N ARG A 97 8.90 -12.45 -0.92
CA ARG A 97 8.54 -12.92 -2.26
C ARG A 97 7.21 -12.30 -2.67
N ILE A 98 7.15 -11.75 -3.88
CA ILE A 98 5.92 -11.22 -4.46
C ILE A 98 5.31 -12.30 -5.35
N LEU A 99 4.04 -12.62 -5.10
CA LEU A 99 3.24 -13.52 -5.93
C LEU A 99 2.13 -12.69 -6.57
N THR A 100 1.98 -12.78 -7.88
CA THR A 100 0.86 -12.16 -8.59
C THR A 100 -0.36 -13.06 -8.48
N ARG A 101 -1.54 -12.46 -8.27
CA ARG A 101 -2.79 -13.19 -8.47
C ARG A 101 -2.92 -13.51 -9.96
N PRO A 102 -3.43 -14.69 -10.34
CA PRO A 102 -3.83 -14.93 -11.72
C PRO A 102 -4.77 -13.79 -12.15
N SER A 103 -4.54 -13.22 -13.33
CA SER A 103 -5.46 -12.23 -13.88
C SER A 103 -6.84 -12.86 -14.02
N GLU A 104 -7.88 -12.17 -13.56
CA GLU A 104 -9.24 -12.49 -13.99
C GLU A 104 -9.27 -12.38 -15.54
N PRO A 105 -9.97 -13.27 -16.25
CA PRO A 105 -10.08 -13.14 -17.69
C PRO A 105 -10.69 -11.79 -18.02
N GLU A 106 -10.03 -11.04 -18.91
CA GLU A 106 -10.59 -9.80 -19.46
C GLU A 106 -11.95 -10.12 -20.10
N PRO A 107 -13.00 -9.33 -19.83
CA PRO A 107 -14.28 -9.52 -20.49
C PRO A 107 -14.09 -9.39 -22.01
N GLU A 108 -14.60 -10.36 -22.77
CA GLU A 108 -14.56 -10.35 -24.23
C GLU A 108 -15.21 -9.06 -24.74
N GLU A 109 -14.47 -8.22 -25.47
CA GLU A 109 -15.01 -7.04 -26.12
C GLU A 109 -16.12 -7.48 -27.09
N GLU A 110 -17.36 -7.14 -26.77
CA GLU A 110 -18.51 -7.34 -27.64
C GLU A 110 -18.32 -6.45 -28.88
N VAL A 111 -17.85 -7.03 -29.98
CA VAL A 111 -17.72 -6.33 -31.25
C VAL A 111 -19.11 -5.95 -31.72
N ALA A 112 -19.50 -4.70 -31.49
CA ALA A 112 -20.74 -4.14 -32.01
C ALA A 112 -20.67 -4.20 -33.56
N ALA A 113 -21.44 -5.11 -34.15
CA ALA A 113 -21.66 -5.14 -35.58
C ALA A 113 -22.48 -3.90 -35.98
N GLU A 114 -21.80 -2.85 -36.47
CA GLU A 114 -22.44 -1.78 -37.21
C GLU A 114 -22.98 -2.35 -38.52
N LEU A 115 -24.29 -2.63 -38.55
CA LEU A 115 -25.02 -2.87 -39.78
C LEU A 115 -25.19 -1.53 -40.49
N GLU A 116 -24.38 -1.30 -41.53
CA GLU A 116 -24.62 -0.27 -42.53
C GLU A 116 -25.99 -0.51 -43.18
N SER A 117 -26.98 0.32 -42.85
CA SER A 117 -28.21 0.41 -43.63
C SER A 117 -27.93 1.28 -44.87
N GLU A 118 -27.87 0.59 -46.00
CA GLU A 118 -27.74 1.13 -47.35
C GLU A 118 -28.79 2.22 -47.68
N HIS A 119 -28.33 3.14 -48.52
CA HIS A 119 -29.10 4.07 -49.35
C HIS A 119 -30.37 3.45 -49.98
N LEU A 120 -31.52 4.09 -49.78
CA LEU A 120 -32.66 4.25 -50.70
C LEU A 120 -33.69 5.15 -49.95
N VAL A 121 -34.18 6.30 -50.40
CA VAL A 121 -34.48 6.91 -51.71
C VAL A 121 -34.36 8.43 -51.57
#